data_AF-A0A843H2N3-F1
#
_entry.id   AF-A0A843H2N3-F1
#
_cell.length_a   1.000
_cell.length_b   1.000
_cell.length_c   1.000
_cell.angle_alpha   90.00
_cell.angle_beta   90.00
_cell.angle_gamma   90.00
#
_symmetry.space_group_name_H-M   'P 1'
#
loop_
_entity.id
_entity.type
_entity.pdbx_description
1 polymer ?
#
loop_
_entity_poly.entity_id
_entity_poly.type
_entity_poly.pdbx_seq_one_letter_code
_entity_poly.pdbx_strand_id
1 'polypeptide(L)'
;ERLADEIGIEAISPYWHKDPKEYMDLVIDSGFKVMISGVFAYGLDESWLGRLIDKDSLAELEKISEKTYLHIAFEGGEAETLVIDGPIFKKRIEILDADIDWHVDNGTYNITDARLIDKE
;
A
#
# COMPACT_ATOMS: atom_id res chain seq x y z
N GLU A 1 -12.50 17.02 -8.18
CA GLU A 1 -12.68 18.32 -8.86
C GLU A 1 -14.14 18.67 -9.01
N ARG A 2 -14.92 18.04 -9.91
CA ARG A 2 -16.36 18.38 -10.11
C ARG A 2 -17.19 18.55 -8.83
N LEU A 3 -17.12 17.57 -7.91
CA LEU A 3 -17.86 17.65 -6.64
C LEU A 3 -17.39 18.80 -5.73
N ALA A 4 -16.09 19.11 -5.75
CA ALA A 4 -15.52 20.21 -4.98
C ALA A 4 -15.99 21.56 -5.55
N ASP A 5 -16.01 21.68 -6.88
CA ASP A 5 -16.53 22.85 -7.59
C ASP A 5 -18.02 23.07 -7.30
N GLU A 6 -18.82 22.00 -7.30
CA GLU A 6 -20.27 22.04 -7.03
C GLU A 6 -20.60 22.60 -5.64
N ILE A 7 -19.73 22.40 -4.64
CA ILE A 7 -19.94 22.86 -3.26
C ILE A 7 -19.02 24.02 -2.84
N GLY A 8 -18.22 24.54 -3.76
CA GLY A 8 -17.37 25.71 -3.54
C GLY A 8 -16.16 25.47 -2.61
N ILE A 9 -15.60 24.26 -2.61
CA ILE A 9 -14.35 23.94 -1.88
C ILE A 9 -13.19 23.68 -2.84
N GLU A 10 -11.97 23.84 -2.35
CA GLU A 10 -10.76 23.53 -3.11
C GLU A 10 -10.48 22.02 -3.11
N ALA A 11 -10.21 21.44 -4.28
CA ALA A 11 -9.69 20.09 -4.41
C ALA A 11 -8.16 20.11 -4.34
N ILE A 12 -7.59 19.55 -3.28
CA ILE A 12 -6.14 19.48 -3.09
C ILE A 12 -5.67 18.04 -3.37
N SER A 13 -4.86 17.88 -4.42
CA SER A 13 -4.26 16.61 -4.83
C SER A 13 -2.74 16.65 -4.60
N PRO A 14 -2.25 16.41 -3.36
CA PRO A 14 -0.87 16.73 -2.97
C PRO A 14 0.20 15.91 -3.71
N TYR A 15 -0.16 14.75 -4.25
CA TYR A 15 0.75 13.82 -4.93
C TYR A 15 0.49 13.73 -6.44
N TRP A 16 -0.31 14.62 -7.02
CA TRP A 16 -0.60 14.60 -8.44
C TRP A 16 0.67 14.77 -9.28
N HIS A 17 0.85 13.92 -10.30
CA HIS A 17 2.04 13.87 -11.17
C HIS A 17 3.38 13.71 -10.44
N LYS A 18 3.39 13.21 -9.20
CA LYS A 18 4.63 12.83 -8.53
C LYS A 18 5.24 11.61 -9.19
N ASP A 19 6.57 11.56 -9.20
CA ASP A 19 7.27 10.34 -9.60
C ASP A 19 6.88 9.20 -8.65
N PRO A 20 6.48 8.03 -9.18
CA PRO A 20 6.01 6.92 -8.35
C PRO A 20 7.06 6.43 -7.34
N LYS A 21 8.33 6.43 -7.72
CA LYS A 21 9.42 5.97 -6.84
C LYS A 21 9.66 6.99 -5.73
N GLU A 22 9.76 8.27 -6.07
CA GLU A 22 9.88 9.35 -5.09
C GLU A 22 8.71 9.36 -4.10
N TYR A 23 7.49 9.08 -4.58
CA TYR A 23 6.31 8.96 -3.71
C TYR A 23 6.44 7.78 -2.74
N MET A 24 6.79 6.59 -3.22
CA MET A 24 6.94 5.41 -2.37
C MET A 24 8.08 5.59 -1.36
N ASP A 25 9.21 6.15 -1.80
CA ASP A 25 10.33 6.51 -0.92
C ASP A 25 9.89 7.50 0.17
N LEU A 26 9.11 8.53 -0.19
CA LEU A 26 8.58 9.51 0.76
C LEU A 26 7.67 8.85 1.81
N VAL A 27 6.80 7.92 1.41
CA VAL A 27 5.92 7.20 2.36
C VAL A 27 6.75 6.41 3.37
N ILE A 28 7.75 5.67 2.89
CA ILE A 28 8.66 4.87 3.73
C ILE A 28 9.45 5.78 4.67
N ASP A 29 10.07 6.84 4.14
CA ASP A 29 10.94 7.76 4.90
C ASP A 29 10.15 8.63 5.88
N SER A 30 8.87 8.86 5.59
CA SER A 30 7.95 9.49 6.53
C SER A 30 7.63 8.58 7.71
N GLY A 31 7.98 7.29 7.69
CA GLY A 31 7.78 6.36 8.80
C GLY A 31 6.41 5.68 8.82
N PHE A 32 5.69 5.66 7.69
CA PHE A 32 4.49 4.85 7.56
C PHE A 32 4.84 3.36 7.46
N LYS A 33 4.03 2.51 8.09
CA LYS A 33 4.07 1.05 7.97
C LYS A 33 2.90 0.63 7.10
N VAL A 34 3.18 0.52 5.80
CA VAL A 34 2.21 0.15 4.78
C VAL A 34 2.35 -1.34 4.51
N MET A 35 1.25 -2.08 4.62
CA MET A 35 1.15 -3.50 4.32
C MET A 35 0.40 -3.70 3.01
N ILE A 36 0.80 -4.69 2.21
CA ILE A 36 0.04 -5.10 1.03
C ILE A 36 -1.10 -6.02 1.48
N SER A 37 -2.34 -5.59 1.20
CA SER A 37 -3.57 -6.30 1.56
C SER A 37 -4.23 -7.02 0.38
N GLY A 38 -3.77 -6.77 -0.85
CA GLY A 38 -4.24 -7.48 -2.03
C GLY A 38 -3.29 -7.29 -3.21
N VAL A 39 -3.24 -8.26 -4.11
CA VAL A 39 -2.45 -8.21 -5.33
C VAL A 39 -3.26 -8.74 -6.51
N PHE A 40 -3.17 -8.06 -7.66
CA PHE A 40 -4.02 -8.30 -8.83
C PHE A 40 -3.27 -8.14 -10.16
N ALA A 41 -1.94 -8.20 -10.14
CA ALA A 41 -1.10 -7.97 -11.30
C ALA A 41 -0.01 -9.02 -11.48
N TYR A 42 0.27 -9.34 -12.74
CA TYR A 42 1.37 -10.22 -13.10
C TYR A 42 2.71 -9.72 -12.55
N GLY A 43 3.42 -10.59 -11.84
CA GLY A 43 4.66 -10.28 -11.15
C GLY A 43 4.52 -10.18 -9.63
N LEU A 44 3.30 -10.00 -9.11
CA LEU A 44 2.99 -10.11 -7.69
C LEU A 44 2.37 -11.47 -7.41
N ASP A 45 3.05 -12.28 -6.61
CA ASP A 45 2.57 -13.56 -6.14
C ASP A 45 2.03 -13.50 -4.69
N GLU A 46 1.58 -14.64 -4.19
CA GLU A 46 1.03 -14.80 -2.83
C GLU A 46 1.99 -14.29 -1.73
N SER A 47 3.31 -14.31 -1.96
CA SER A 47 4.31 -13.89 -0.97
C SER A 47 4.29 -12.40 -0.64
N TRP A 48 3.61 -11.59 -1.46
CA TRP A 48 3.41 -10.17 -1.21
C TRP A 48 2.29 -9.89 -0.21
N LEU A 49 1.34 -10.82 -0.02
CA LEU A 49 0.20 -10.63 0.88
C LEU A 49 0.66 -10.60 2.34
N GLY A 50 0.28 -9.54 3.06
CA GLY A 50 0.73 -9.29 4.44
C GLY A 50 2.15 -8.72 4.56
N ARG A 51 2.85 -8.52 3.45
CA ARG A 51 4.21 -7.96 3.45
C ARG A 51 4.18 -6.45 3.65
N LEU A 52 5.15 -5.93 4.42
CA LEU A 52 5.36 -4.48 4.55
C LEU A 52 6.12 -3.92 3.35
N ILE A 53 5.79 -2.69 3.00
CA ILE A 53 6.51 -1.87 2.03
C ILE A 53 7.61 -1.11 2.76
N ASP A 54 8.82 -1.60 2.61
CA ASP A 54 10.09 -1.00 3.04
C ASP A 54 11.04 -0.83 1.84
N LYS A 55 12.27 -0.35 2.09
CA LYS A 55 13.26 -0.10 1.02
C LYS A 55 13.65 -1.37 0.25
N ASP A 56 13.65 -2.53 0.91
CA ASP A 56 14.04 -3.79 0.27
C ASP A 56 12.92 -4.30 -0.64
N SER A 57 11.68 -4.31 -0.14
CA SER A 57 10.50 -4.65 -0.95
C SER A 57 10.26 -3.66 -2.09
N LEU A 58 10.54 -2.36 -1.91
CA LEU A 58 10.46 -1.38 -3.00
C LEU A 58 11.48 -1.68 -4.10
N ALA A 59 12.72 -2.04 -3.74
CA ALA A 59 13.73 -2.45 -4.71
C ALA A 59 13.36 -3.75 -5.45
N GLU A 60 12.57 -4.64 -4.82
CA GLU A 60 11.99 -5.81 -5.49
C GLU A 60 10.86 -5.41 -6.45
N LEU A 61 9.97 -4.49 -6.05
CA LEU A 61 8.93 -3.95 -6.93
C LEU A 61 9.52 -3.26 -8.16
N GLU A 62 10.63 -2.53 -8.01
CA GLU A 62 11.35 -1.93 -9.14
C GLU A 62 11.82 -3.00 -10.14
N LYS A 63 12.43 -4.08 -9.66
CA LYS A 63 12.86 -5.20 -10.52
C LYS A 63 11.69 -5.91 -11.20
N ILE A 64 10.54 -5.99 -10.54
CA ILE A 64 9.33 -6.56 -11.13
C ILE A 64 8.80 -5.60 -12.21
N SER A 65 8.73 -4.31 -11.91
CA SER A 65 8.29 -3.27 -12.85
C SER A 65 9.17 -3.22 -14.10
N GLU A 66 10.50 -3.35 -13.98
CA GLU A 66 11.41 -3.45 -15.13
C GLU A 66 11.12 -4.65 -16.06
N LYS A 67 10.61 -5.75 -15.51
CA LYS A 67 10.31 -6.99 -16.25
C LYS A 67 8.85 -7.09 -16.70
N THR A 68 8.00 -6.22 -16.19
CA THR A 68 6.55 -6.25 -16.38
C THR A 68 6.07 -4.85 -16.77
N TYR A 69 4.77 -4.58 -16.63
CA TYR A 69 4.19 -3.24 -16.78
C TYR A 69 3.60 -2.75 -15.45
N LEU A 70 4.03 -3.32 -14.33
CA LEU A 70 3.54 -2.99 -13.01
C LEU A 70 3.90 -1.55 -12.64
N HIS A 71 2.91 -0.75 -12.27
CA HIS A 71 3.14 0.56 -11.66
C HIS A 71 3.55 0.37 -10.19
N ILE A 72 4.75 0.82 -9.81
CA ILE A 72 5.30 0.57 -8.45
C ILE A 72 4.52 1.26 -7.32
N ALA A 73 3.68 2.26 -7.65
CA ALA A 73 2.75 2.90 -6.73
C ALA A 73 1.31 2.37 -6.85
N PHE A 74 1.10 1.30 -7.62
CA PHE A 74 -0.16 0.56 -7.76
C PHE A 74 -1.37 1.37 -8.26
N GLU A 75 -1.14 2.42 -9.04
CA GLU A 75 -2.20 3.35 -9.51
C GLU A 75 -3.23 2.68 -10.43
N GLY A 76 -2.86 1.58 -11.09
CA GLY A 76 -3.72 0.80 -11.98
C GLY A 76 -4.55 -0.27 -11.26
N GLY A 77 -4.44 -0.36 -9.93
CA GLY A 77 -5.07 -1.41 -9.13
C GLY A 77 -4.23 -2.69 -9.07
N GLU A 78 -2.92 -2.60 -9.27
CA GLU A 78 -2.02 -3.76 -9.21
C GLU A 78 -1.93 -4.39 -7.83
N ALA A 79 -2.07 -3.56 -6.79
CA ALA A 79 -2.14 -3.99 -5.40
C ALA A 79 -2.98 -3.01 -4.59
N GLU A 80 -3.51 -3.51 -3.48
CA GLU A 80 -4.20 -2.72 -2.46
C GLU A 80 -3.37 -2.75 -1.18
N THR A 81 -3.43 -1.67 -0.39
CA THR A 81 -2.61 -1.53 0.81
C THR A 81 -3.40 -1.11 2.05
N LEU A 82 -2.88 -1.48 3.22
CA LEU A 82 -3.37 -1.08 4.53
C LEU A 82 -2.23 -0.44 5.33
N VAL A 83 -2.46 0.78 5.84
CA VAL A 83 -1.51 1.44 6.73
C VAL A 83 -1.77 1.00 8.17
N ILE A 84 -0.83 0.25 8.75
CA ILE A 84 -0.96 -0.32 10.11
C ILE A 84 -0.30 0.55 11.20
N ASP A 85 0.60 1.46 10.82
CA ASP A 85 1.20 2.47 11.69
C ASP A 85 1.71 3.66 10.85
N GLY A 86 1.91 4.81 11.49
CA GLY A 86 2.52 5.99 10.88
C GLY A 86 2.66 7.15 11.87
N PRO A 87 3.36 8.23 11.51
CA PRO A 87 3.66 9.34 12.44
C PRO A 87 2.43 9.97 13.09
N ILE A 88 1.33 10.03 12.36
CA ILE A 88 0.08 10.64 12.82
C ILE A 88 -0.78 9.70 13.67
N PHE A 89 -0.40 8.43 13.80
CA PHE A 89 -1.13 7.43 14.58
C PHE A 89 -0.75 7.54 16.05
N LYS A 90 -1.76 7.52 16.94
CA LYS A 90 -1.56 7.48 18.41
C LYS A 90 -1.22 6.07 18.93
N LYS A 91 -1.73 5.05 18.26
CA LYS A 91 -1.53 3.62 18.52
C LYS A 91 -1.33 2.92 17.17
N ARG A 92 -0.58 1.84 17.14
CA ARG A 92 -0.45 1.00 15.94
C ARG A 92 -1.46 -0.13 15.95
N ILE A 93 -1.79 -0.64 14.77
CA ILE A 93 -2.62 -1.82 14.57
C ILE A 93 -1.71 -3.05 14.63
N GLU A 94 -1.98 -3.94 15.58
CA GLU A 94 -1.39 -5.28 15.63
C GLU A 94 -2.39 -6.26 15.05
N ILE A 95 -1.98 -6.96 13.99
CA ILE A 95 -2.77 -8.01 13.36
C ILE A 95 -2.53 -9.29 14.16
N LEU A 96 -3.62 -9.88 14.67
CA LEU A 96 -3.59 -11.08 15.50
C LEU A 96 -3.87 -12.33 14.68
N ASP A 97 -4.78 -12.21 13.71
CA ASP A 97 -5.17 -13.30 12.82
C ASP A 97 -5.55 -12.78 11.44
N ALA A 98 -5.24 -13.56 10.41
CA ALA A 98 -5.55 -13.26 9.03
C ALA A 98 -5.49 -14.50 8.14
N ASP A 99 -6.34 -14.53 7.12
CA ASP A 99 -6.38 -15.57 6.10
C ASP A 99 -5.89 -15.02 4.75
N ILE A 100 -5.21 -15.86 3.97
CA ILE A 100 -4.91 -15.57 2.58
C ILE A 100 -5.94 -16.25 1.69
N ASP A 101 -6.60 -15.47 0.83
CA ASP A 101 -7.47 -15.97 -0.23
C ASP A 101 -6.77 -15.80 -1.59
N TRP A 102 -6.21 -16.89 -2.12
CA TRP A 102 -5.42 -16.90 -3.35
C TRP A 102 -6.15 -17.59 -4.51
N HIS A 103 -6.27 -16.89 -5.63
CA HIS A 103 -6.95 -17.33 -6.84
C HIS A 103 -6.01 -17.29 -8.04
N VAL A 104 -5.22 -18.35 -8.22
CA VAL A 104 -4.32 -18.59 -9.38
C VAL A 104 -3.20 -17.53 -9.53
N ASP A 105 -3.55 -16.29 -9.79
CA ASP A 105 -2.67 -15.16 -10.12
C ASP A 105 -3.02 -13.85 -9.37
N ASN A 106 -3.99 -13.89 -8.46
CA ASN A 106 -4.38 -12.75 -7.63
C ASN A 106 -4.82 -13.24 -6.24
N GLY A 107 -4.86 -12.34 -5.25
CA GLY A 107 -5.36 -12.70 -3.93
C GLY A 107 -5.44 -11.55 -2.95
N THR A 108 -6.03 -11.82 -1.79
CA THR A 108 -6.21 -10.86 -0.69
C THR A 108 -5.72 -11.39 0.64
N TYR A 109 -5.26 -10.46 1.49
CA TYR A 109 -4.88 -10.71 2.87
C TYR A 109 -6.03 -10.24 3.78
N ASN A 110 -6.83 -11.18 4.25
CA ASN A 110 -8.07 -10.93 4.96
C ASN A 110 -7.81 -10.95 6.48
N ILE A 111 -7.65 -9.78 7.08
CA ILE A 111 -7.48 -9.64 8.54
C ILE A 111 -8.80 -9.97 9.24
N THR A 112 -8.79 -10.99 10.09
CA THR A 112 -9.95 -11.48 10.83
C THR A 112 -9.94 -11.02 12.30
N ASP A 113 -8.76 -10.77 12.87
CA ASP A 113 -8.60 -10.22 14.22
C ASP A 113 -7.42 -9.24 14.29
N ALA A 114 -7.64 -8.11 14.97
CA ALA A 114 -6.64 -7.07 15.17
C ALA A 114 -6.95 -6.24 16.42
N ARG A 115 -5.91 -5.64 17.01
CA ARG A 115 -6.04 -4.74 18.16
C ARG A 115 -5.17 -3.51 18.05
N LEU A 116 -5.48 -2.49 18.85
CA LEU A 116 -4.64 -1.30 18.99
C LEU A 116 -3.65 -1.49 20.13
N ILE A 117 -2.37 -1.24 19.86
CA ILE A 117 -1.31 -1.25 20.87
C ILE A 117 -0.56 0.09 20.89
N ASP A 118 -0.05 0.46 22.07
CA ASP A 118 0.73 1.68 22.21
C ASP A 118 2.03 1.61 21.39
N LYS A 119 2.50 2.78 20.96
CA LYS A 119 3.74 2.92 20.19
C LYS A 119 4.92 2.98 21.17
N GLU A 120 6.03 2.35 20.79
CA GLU A 120 7.31 2.45 21.50
C GLU A 120 7.96 3.82 21.32
#